data_AF-A0A973JWI9-F1
#
_entry.id   AF-A0A973JWI9-F1
#
_cell.length_a   1.000
_cell.length_b   1.000
_cell.length_c   1.000
_cell.angle_alpha   90.00
_cell.angle_beta   90.00
_cell.angle_gamma   90.00
#
_symmetry.space_group_name_H-M   'P 1'
#
loop_
_entity.id
_entity.type
_entity.pdbx_description
1 polymer ?
#
loop_
_entity_poly.entity_id
_entity_poly.type
_entity_poly.pdbx_seq_one_letter_code
_entity_poly.pdbx_strand_id
1 'polypeptide(L)'
;YLLKPNGTMLVFSQGRPVGEIKPDSINPAITAATNFFVTNDGFGGGSIFIVEMLSERIIQVDKLTGKVIQQIKVRADGDIRLNQLGSIFVDTSGSRAILYFVNGDQIIRAELPSPPRPFRDESATPMPTTQVAP
;
A
#
# COMPACT_ATOMS: atom_id res chain seq x y z
N TYR A 1 -7.67 13.47 7.13
CA TYR A 1 -7.32 13.14 5.74
C TYR A 1 -8.58 13.08 4.90
N LEU A 2 -8.49 13.33 3.60
CA LEU A 2 -9.57 13.09 2.63
C LEU A 2 -9.03 12.26 1.46
N LEU A 3 -9.63 11.12 1.20
CA LEU A 3 -9.29 10.24 0.09
C LEU A 3 -9.98 10.71 -1.19
N LYS A 4 -9.22 10.81 -2.29
CA LYS A 4 -9.75 11.00 -3.64
C LYS A 4 -9.87 9.65 -4.35
N PRO A 5 -10.76 9.51 -5.36
CA PRO A 5 -10.93 8.25 -6.10
C PRO A 5 -9.67 7.70 -6.76
N ASN A 6 -8.72 8.57 -7.13
CA ASN A 6 -7.43 8.18 -7.73
C ASN A 6 -6.38 7.73 -6.68
N GLY A 7 -6.77 7.56 -5.41
CA GLY A 7 -5.87 7.14 -4.33
C GLY A 7 -5.07 8.27 -3.68
N THR A 8 -5.10 9.49 -4.23
CA THR A 8 -4.52 10.67 -3.58
C THR A 8 -5.16 10.89 -2.20
N MET A 9 -4.34 11.20 -1.20
CA MET A 9 -4.82 11.64 0.10
C MET A 9 -4.50 13.11 0.35
N LEU A 10 -5.52 13.92 0.60
CA LEU A 10 -5.34 15.27 1.13
C LEU A 10 -5.10 15.22 2.64
N VAL A 11 -4.05 15.89 3.08
CA VAL A 11 -3.64 15.98 4.48
C VAL A 11 -4.17 17.27 5.06
N PHE A 12 -4.86 17.17 6.20
CA PHE A 12 -5.41 18.31 6.91
C PHE A 12 -4.82 18.39 8.31
N SER A 13 -4.52 19.60 8.76
CA SER A 13 -4.19 19.91 10.16
C SER A 13 -5.08 21.07 10.60
N GLN A 14 -5.72 20.93 11.77
CA GLN A 14 -6.63 21.95 12.31
C GLN A 14 -7.68 22.43 11.29
N GLY A 15 -8.22 21.51 10.50
CA GLY A 15 -9.24 21.79 9.47
C GLY A 15 -8.70 22.44 8.18
N ARG A 16 -7.41 22.72 8.08
CA ARG A 16 -6.79 23.34 6.89
C ARG A 16 -5.99 22.32 6.08
N PRO A 17 -6.02 22.37 4.73
CA PRO A 17 -5.15 21.54 3.92
C PRO A 17 -3.69 21.96 4.14
N VAL A 18 -2.84 20.99 4.46
CA VAL A 18 -1.40 21.22 4.70
C VAL A 18 -0.52 20.44 3.75
N GLY A 19 -1.08 19.53 2.97
CA GLY A 19 -0.32 18.74 2.00
C GLY A 19 -1.16 17.71 1.29
N GLU A 20 -0.48 16.96 0.43
CA GLU A 20 -1.05 15.87 -0.33
C GLU A 20 -0.06 14.71 -0.35
N ILE A 21 -0.56 13.49 -0.18
CA ILE A 21 0.20 12.26 -0.36
C ILE A 21 -0.33 11.63 -1.64
N LYS A 22 0.53 11.55 -2.65
CA LYS A 22 0.23 10.94 -3.94
C LYS A 22 0.89 9.56 -3.97
N PRO A 23 0.13 8.47 -4.11
CA PRO A 23 0.72 7.16 -4.35
C PRO A 23 1.62 7.22 -5.59
N ASP A 24 2.82 6.66 -5.50
CA ASP A 24 3.68 6.42 -6.66
C ASP A 24 2.94 5.62 -7.74
N SER A 25 3.45 5.69 -8.97
CA SER A 25 2.88 4.93 -10.08
C SER A 25 2.80 3.45 -9.76
N ILE A 26 1.59 2.89 -9.86
CA ILE A 26 1.30 1.49 -9.60
C ILE A 26 0.60 0.89 -10.82
N ASN A 27 0.88 -0.38 -11.10
CA ASN A 27 0.22 -1.10 -12.19
C ASN A 27 -0.61 -2.27 -11.61
N PRO A 28 -1.91 -2.38 -11.94
CA PRO A 28 -2.73 -1.37 -12.62
C PRO A 28 -2.91 -0.12 -11.76
N ALA A 29 -3.15 1.03 -12.39
CA ALA A 29 -3.36 2.30 -11.71
C ALA A 29 -4.57 2.27 -10.76
N ILE A 30 -4.56 3.14 -9.75
CA ILE A 30 -5.72 3.33 -8.86
C ILE A 30 -6.78 4.11 -9.61
N THR A 31 -7.97 3.53 -9.71
CA THR A 31 -9.08 4.11 -10.49
C THR A 31 -10.31 4.41 -9.64
N ALA A 32 -10.55 3.63 -8.58
CA ALA A 32 -11.74 3.77 -7.75
C ALA A 32 -11.46 3.41 -6.28
N ALA A 33 -10.64 4.20 -5.62
CA ALA A 33 -10.42 4.09 -4.17
C ALA A 33 -11.71 4.42 -3.41
N THR A 34 -12.16 3.50 -2.56
CA THR A 34 -13.46 3.61 -1.84
C THR A 34 -13.29 3.88 -0.35
N ASN A 35 -12.19 3.45 0.25
CA ASN A 35 -11.93 3.64 1.67
C ASN A 35 -10.42 3.64 1.96
N PHE A 36 -10.03 4.04 3.16
CA PHE A 36 -8.64 3.97 3.60
C PHE A 36 -8.53 3.83 5.12
N PHE A 37 -7.38 3.32 5.56
CA PHE A 37 -6.97 3.30 6.96
C PHE A 37 -5.54 3.84 7.09
N VAL A 38 -5.26 4.56 8.17
CA VAL A 38 -3.95 5.17 8.41
C VAL A 38 -3.39 4.60 9.71
N THR A 39 -2.22 3.97 9.62
CA THR A 39 -1.44 3.62 10.82
C THR A 39 -0.56 4.79 11.24
N ASN A 40 -0.17 4.79 12.51
CA ASN A 40 0.77 5.75 13.06
C ASN A 40 1.79 4.99 13.90
N ASP A 41 3.07 5.22 13.66
CA ASP A 41 4.17 4.63 14.43
C ASP A 41 4.56 5.46 15.65
N GLY A 42 3.88 6.59 15.90
CA GLY A 42 4.17 7.51 17.00
C GLY A 42 5.23 8.56 16.68
N PHE A 43 5.97 8.42 15.58
CA PHE A 43 7.02 9.34 15.14
C PHE A 43 6.63 10.15 13.89
N GLY A 44 5.34 10.14 13.56
CA GLY A 44 4.78 10.81 12.39
C GLY A 44 4.74 9.93 11.14
N GLY A 45 5.43 8.80 11.14
CA GLY A 45 5.41 7.81 10.07
C GLY A 45 4.18 6.90 10.12
N GLY A 46 4.33 5.71 9.53
CA GLY A 46 3.26 4.74 9.32
C GLY A 46 2.91 4.54 7.85
N SER A 47 1.77 3.89 7.62
CA SER A 47 1.28 3.55 6.30
C SER A 47 -0.17 4.00 6.12
N ILE A 48 -0.52 4.24 4.87
CA ILE A 48 -1.88 4.37 4.40
C ILE A 48 -2.22 3.07 3.70
N PHE A 49 -3.34 2.47 4.08
CA PHE A 49 -3.91 1.33 3.39
C PHE A 49 -5.14 1.80 2.63
N ILE A 50 -5.10 1.72 1.31
CA ILE A 50 -6.17 2.15 0.41
C ILE A 50 -6.95 0.92 -0.02
N VAL A 51 -8.28 1.00 0.05
CA VAL A 51 -9.20 -0.02 -0.43
C VAL A 51 -9.66 0.33 -1.84
N GLU A 52 -9.48 -0.59 -2.78
CA GLU A 52 -10.02 -0.48 -4.13
C GLU A 52 -10.90 -1.70 -4.43
N MET A 53 -12.18 -1.55 -4.11
CA MET A 53 -13.17 -2.64 -4.16
C MET A 53 -13.30 -3.26 -5.57
N LEU A 54 -13.36 -2.43 -6.61
CA LEU A 54 -13.52 -2.92 -8.00
C LEU A 54 -12.32 -3.74 -8.50
N SER A 55 -11.13 -3.46 -7.97
CA SER A 55 -9.90 -4.20 -8.29
C SER A 55 -9.60 -5.31 -7.27
N GLU A 56 -10.51 -5.52 -6.30
CA GLU A 56 -10.41 -6.51 -5.23
C GLU A 56 -9.03 -6.51 -4.54
N ARG A 57 -8.53 -5.31 -4.20
CA ARG A 57 -7.19 -5.16 -3.61
C ARG A 57 -7.12 -4.11 -2.52
N ILE A 58 -6.12 -4.29 -1.66
CA ILE A 58 -5.68 -3.32 -0.67
C ILE A 58 -4.28 -2.86 -1.09
N ILE A 59 -4.03 -1.55 -1.06
CA ILE A 59 -2.75 -0.96 -1.45
C ILE A 59 -2.13 -0.32 -0.23
N GLN A 60 -0.93 -0.76 0.15
CA GLN A 60 -0.18 -0.16 1.24
C GLN A 60 0.79 0.89 0.67
N VAL A 61 0.73 2.09 1.23
CA VAL A 61 1.48 3.27 0.82
C VAL A 61 2.21 3.83 2.03
N ASP A 62 3.45 4.26 1.86
CA ASP A 62 4.18 5.02 2.87
C ASP A 62 3.50 6.37 3.10
N LYS A 63 3.17 6.67 4.36
CA LYS A 63 2.40 7.85 4.72
C LYS A 63 3.17 9.17 4.50
N LEU A 64 4.50 9.14 4.48
CA LEU A 64 5.31 10.34 4.35
C LEU A 64 5.68 10.60 2.89
N THR A 65 6.07 9.56 2.17
CA THR A 65 6.62 9.71 0.82
C THR A 65 5.59 9.44 -0.28
N GLY A 66 4.48 8.77 0.03
CA GLY A 66 3.56 8.28 -1.00
C GLY A 66 4.08 7.04 -1.75
N LYS A 67 5.20 6.46 -1.32
CA LYS A 67 5.77 5.29 -1.97
C LYS A 67 4.84 4.09 -1.80
N VAL A 68 4.49 3.44 -2.90
CA VAL A 68 3.73 2.18 -2.86
C VAL A 68 4.63 1.09 -2.29
N ILE A 69 4.23 0.52 -1.15
CA ILE A 69 4.95 -0.54 -0.45
C ILE A 69 4.56 -1.91 -1.03
N GLN A 70 3.26 -2.18 -1.11
CA GLN A 70 2.75 -3.45 -1.64
C GLN A 70 1.29 -3.38 -2.06
N GLN A 71 0.90 -4.34 -2.90
CA GLN A 71 -0.49 -4.66 -3.21
C GLN A 71 -0.86 -5.99 -2.55
N ILE A 72 -1.95 -6.00 -1.82
CA ILE A 72 -2.48 -7.17 -1.14
C ILE A 72 -3.75 -7.59 -1.87
N LYS A 73 -3.74 -8.84 -2.34
CA LYS A 73 -4.86 -9.50 -3.01
C LYS A 73 -5.05 -10.88 -2.40
N VAL A 74 -6.29 -11.37 -2.41
CA VAL A 74 -6.58 -12.78 -2.15
C VAL A 74 -6.21 -13.61 -3.38
N ARG A 75 -5.96 -14.90 -3.18
CA ARG A 75 -5.67 -15.81 -4.30
C ARG A 75 -6.93 -15.99 -5.15
N ALA A 76 -6.76 -16.06 -6.46
CA ALA A 76 -7.88 -16.22 -7.39
C ALA A 76 -8.59 -17.58 -7.26
N ASP A 77 -7.89 -18.60 -6.77
CA ASP A 77 -8.35 -19.96 -6.51
C ASP A 77 -8.81 -20.21 -5.06
N GLY A 78 -8.75 -19.19 -4.20
CA GLY A 78 -9.17 -19.31 -2.81
C GLY A 78 -10.68 -19.13 -2.60
N ASP A 79 -11.18 -19.59 -1.45
CA ASP A 79 -12.59 -19.47 -1.06
C ASP A 79 -13.00 -18.03 -0.72
N ILE A 80 -12.02 -17.14 -0.50
CA ILE A 80 -12.25 -15.73 -0.17
C ILE A 80 -12.11 -14.88 -1.44
N ARG A 81 -13.11 -14.04 -1.69
CA ARG A 81 -13.08 -12.94 -2.68
C ARG A 81 -13.17 -11.61 -1.95
N LEU A 82 -12.60 -10.54 -2.51
CA LEU A 82 -12.66 -9.19 -1.92
C LEU A 82 -13.70 -8.31 -2.63
N ASN A 83 -14.68 -8.92 -3.27
CA ASN A 83 -15.72 -8.27 -4.07
C ASN A 83 -16.72 -7.44 -3.24
N GLN A 84 -16.68 -7.55 -1.91
CA GLN A 84 -17.49 -6.76 -0.98
C GLN A 84 -16.61 -6.09 0.09
N LEU A 85 -15.34 -5.81 -0.24
CA LEU A 85 -14.38 -5.18 0.67
C LEU A 85 -14.79 -3.75 0.99
N GLY A 86 -15.23 -3.51 2.22
CA GLY A 86 -15.78 -2.23 2.66
C GLY A 86 -14.84 -1.41 3.53
N SER A 87 -14.21 -2.03 4.52
CA SER A 87 -13.38 -1.35 5.51
C SER A 87 -12.24 -2.23 5.99
N ILE A 88 -11.20 -1.61 6.51
CA ILE A 88 -10.02 -2.29 7.03
C ILE A 88 -9.54 -1.63 8.33
N PHE A 89 -8.84 -2.41 9.14
CA PHE A 89 -8.10 -1.97 10.31
C PHE A 89 -6.79 -2.75 10.38
N VAL A 90 -5.71 -2.07 10.75
CA VAL A 90 -4.39 -2.69 10.88
C VAL A 90 -3.90 -2.54 12.31
N ASP A 91 -3.78 -3.67 13.00
CA ASP A 91 -3.18 -3.75 14.33
C ASP A 91 -1.67 -3.92 14.19
N THR A 92 -0.91 -2.98 14.75
CA THR A 92 0.57 -2.95 14.73
C THR A 92 1.16 -3.13 16.12
N SER A 93 0.35 -3.47 17.13
CA SER A 93 0.79 -3.61 18.52
C SER A 93 1.64 -4.88 18.76
N GLY A 94 1.47 -5.90 17.92
CA GLY A 94 2.20 -7.17 18.02
C GLY A 94 3.50 -7.21 17.21
N SER A 95 4.23 -8.32 17.34
CA SER A 95 5.46 -8.59 16.57
C SER A 95 5.22 -8.74 15.06
N ARG A 96 3.99 -9.05 14.66
CA ARG A 96 3.51 -9.04 13.28
C ARG A 96 2.23 -8.23 13.22
N ALA A 97 2.13 -7.37 12.21
CA ALA A 97 0.91 -6.61 11.99
C ALA A 97 -0.23 -7.55 11.57
N ILE A 98 -1.43 -7.30 12.09
CA ILE A 98 -2.64 -8.05 11.75
C ILE A 98 -3.58 -7.14 10.98
N LEU A 99 -4.02 -7.62 9.82
CA LEU A 99 -5.02 -6.99 8.99
C LEU A 99 -6.40 -7.57 9.34
N TYR A 100 -7.31 -6.71 9.76
CA TYR A 100 -8.73 -6.99 9.89
C TYR A 100 -9.45 -6.29 8.75
N PHE A 101 -10.35 -6.98 8.05
CA PHE A 101 -11.12 -6.36 6.99
C PHE A 101 -12.54 -6.90 6.93
N VAL A 102 -13.46 -5.98 6.61
CA VAL A 102 -14.87 -6.27 6.41
C VAL A 102 -15.10 -6.58 4.94
N ASN A 103 -15.60 -7.77 4.66
CA ASN A 103 -15.96 -8.23 3.33
C ASN A 103 -17.37 -8.81 3.36
N GLY A 104 -18.35 -8.02 2.94
CA GLY A 104 -19.76 -8.41 3.05
C GLY A 104 -20.20 -8.60 4.50
N ASP A 105 -20.70 -9.79 4.82
CA ASP A 105 -21.12 -10.21 6.17
C ASP A 105 -19.98 -10.82 7.00
N GLN A 106 -18.76 -10.85 6.47
CA GLN A 106 -17.60 -11.44 7.12
C GLN A 106 -16.61 -10.38 7.62
N ILE A 107 -16.04 -10.63 8.80
CA ILE A 107 -14.82 -9.99 9.27
C ILE A 107 -13.69 -11.00 9.16
N ILE A 108 -12.72 -10.70 8.31
CA ILE A 108 -11.58 -11.58 8.07
C ILE A 108 -10.38 -11.03 8.81
N ARG A 109 -9.65 -11.93 9.48
CA ARG A 109 -8.40 -11.65 10.18
C ARG A 109 -7.26 -12.39 9.49
N ALA A 110 -6.22 -11.68 9.10
CA ALA A 110 -5.02 -12.26 8.51
C ALA A 110 -3.76 -11.55 9.02
N GLU A 111 -2.62 -12.23 9.00
CA GLU A 111 -1.34 -11.53 9.15
C GLU A 111 -1.11 -10.63 7.93
N LEU A 112 -0.57 -9.43 8.15
CA LEU A 112 -0.16 -8.55 7.07
C LEU A 112 1.00 -9.22 6.32
N PRO A 113 0.87 -9.47 5.00
CA PRO A 113 1.95 -10.06 4.23
C PRO A 113 3.21 -9.20 4.28
N SER A 114 4.37 -9.85 4.26
CA SER A 114 5.64 -9.14 4.12
C SER A 114 5.70 -8.46 2.74
N PRO A 115 6.18 -7.21 2.65
CA PRO A 115 6.37 -6.53 1.38
C PRO A 115 7.21 -7.34 0.41
N PRO A 116 6.91 -7.30 -0.91
CA PRO A 116 7.76 -7.88 -1.93
C PRO A 116 9.19 -7.36 -1.82
N ARG A 117 10.17 -8.22 -2.09
CA ARG A 117 11.57 -7.78 -2.16
C ARG A 117 11.70 -6.76 -3.29
N PRO A 118 12.46 -5.67 -3.10
CA PRO A 118 12.82 -4.79 -4.20
C PRO A 118 13.45 -5.59 -5.34
N PHE A 119 13.07 -5.29 -6.57
CA PHE A 119 13.76 -5.83 -7.73
C PHE A 119 15.22 -5.35 -7.67
N ARG A 120 16.18 -6.27 -7.76
CA ARG A 120 17.58 -5.90 -7.96
C ARG A 120 17.77 -5.70 -9.46
N ASP A 121 18.11 -4.50 -9.88
CA ASP A 121 18.58 -4.30 -11.24
C ASP A 121 19.91 -5.05 -11.41
N GLU A 122 19.96 -6.02 -12.32
CA GLU A 122 21.20 -6.74 -12.67
C GLU A 122 22.16 -5.89 -13.54
N SER A 123 21.94 -4.59 -13.67
CA SER A 123 22.75 -3.68 -14.49
C SER A 123 24.00 -3.16 -13.78
N ALA A 124 24.74 -4.06 -13.14
CA ALA A 124 26.14 -3.84 -12.80
C ALA A 124 27.00 -4.94 -13.43
N THR A 125 26.90 -5.11 -14.75
CA THR A 125 27.99 -5.76 -15.50
C THR A 125 29.21 -4.83 -15.38
N PRO A 126 30.33 -5.25 -14.79
CA PRO A 126 31.53 -4.44 -14.79
C PRO A 126 31.95 -4.19 -16.24
N MET A 127 32.02 -2.94 -16.65
CA MET A 127 32.58 -2.55 -17.94
C MET A 127 34.03 -3.04 -18.00
N PRO A 128 34.44 -3.84 -19.00
CA PRO A 128 35.83 -4.26 -19.10
C PRO A 128 36.68 -3.02 -19.36
N THR A 129 37.61 -2.73 -18.46
CA THR A 129 38.66 -1.72 -18.67
C THR A 129 39.51 -2.13 -19.88
N THR A 130 39.37 -1.42 -20.99
CA THR A 130 40.30 -1.52 -22.12
C THR A 130 41.68 -1.05 -21.64
N GLN A 131 42.57 -2.00 -21.39
CA GLN A 131 43.98 -1.73 -21.14
C GLN A 131 44.66 -1.46 -22.48
N VAL A 132 44.97 -0.19 -22.76
CA VAL A 132 45.83 0.17 -23.90
C VAL A 132 47.27 -0.12 -23.50
N ALA A 133 47.90 -1.09 -24.17
CA ALA A 133 49.32 -1.41 -24.01
C ALA A 133 50.20 -0.39 -24.79
N PRO A 134 51.45 -0.14 -24.35
CA PRO A 134 52.33 0.90 -24.89
C PRO A 134 52.87 0.63 -26.29
#